data_AF-A0A8C7S315-F1
#
_entry.id   AF-A0A8C7S315-F1
#
_cell.length_a   1.000
_cell.length_b   1.000
_cell.length_c   1.000
_cell.angle_alpha   90.00
_cell.angle_beta   90.00
_cell.angle_gamma   90.00
#
_symmetry.space_group_name_H-M   'P 1'
#
loop_
_entity.id
_entity.type
_entity.pdbx_description
1 polymer ?
#
loop_
_entity_poly.entity_id
_entity_poly.type
_entity_poly.pdbx_seq_one_letter_code
_entity_poly.pdbx_strand_id
1 'polypeptide(L)'
;MGQPKGRDLLSPKMSLPLGQNQNLHDHQGEAWTMRSSPQGLNVRPRNNAQLGRDGMRRKDWHDYDAIRRDATRSGNGEQGKPFPLTDADRVDQAYRENGFNIYVSDRISLNRSVADIRHPNCKQKLYAVKLPNTSIIIPFHNEGWSSLLRTVHSVLNRSPPELIAEVILVDDFSDKEHLKASLEEYMVRMPKVRILRTKKREGLIRTRLLGAAAAKGEVITFLDSHCEANVNWLPPLLDRIATNRKSIVCPMIDVIDHDNFGYETQAGDAMRGAFDWEMYYKRIPIPSELSKEDSSEPFESPVMAGGLFAVDRKWFWELGGYDTGLEIWGGEQYEISFKVWMCGGRMEDIPCSRVGHIYRKYVPYKVPGGVSLARNLKRVAEVWMDEYAEYIYQRRPEYRHLSAGDMTVQKDLRSSLNCKSFKWFMTEVAWDLPKHYPPVEPPAAAWGELRNVGSGMCMENKHFSSGSPIRLETCLKGRGEAGWSHGQVFTFGWREDIRVGDPMHTKKVCFDAISHNSPVTLYDCHGMKGNQLWRYRKDKSLYHHISNSCIDSNPTERKVFMNMCDPSVPSQQWVFEKTNTTVLETFNRSNN
;
A
#
# COMPACT_ATOMS: atom_id res chain seq x y z
N MET A 1 44.46 -19.57 -40.62
CA MET A 1 45.55 -20.43 -40.10
C MET A 1 45.37 -20.58 -38.59
N GLY A 2 45.31 -21.83 -38.12
CA GLY A 2 45.86 -22.28 -36.82
C GLY A 2 45.31 -21.73 -35.50
N GLN A 3 44.32 -22.43 -34.94
CA GLN A 3 44.07 -22.59 -33.49
C GLN A 3 45.27 -23.31 -32.80
N PRO A 4 45.42 -23.36 -31.44
CA PRO A 4 44.42 -23.98 -30.55
C PRO A 4 44.28 -23.53 -29.07
N LYS A 5 43.03 -23.71 -28.60
CA LYS A 5 42.50 -24.23 -27.31
C LYS A 5 43.33 -24.22 -26.01
N GLY A 6 42.74 -23.59 -24.97
CA GLY A 6 42.15 -24.31 -23.81
C GLY A 6 42.93 -24.31 -22.48
N ARG A 7 42.28 -23.84 -21.39
CA ARG A 7 42.20 -24.53 -20.09
C ARG A 7 41.25 -23.83 -19.11
N ASP A 8 40.36 -24.65 -18.56
CA ASP A 8 39.44 -24.41 -17.45
C ASP A 8 40.15 -24.15 -16.12
N LEU A 9 39.57 -23.30 -15.26
CA LEU A 9 39.85 -23.29 -13.82
C LEU A 9 38.53 -23.17 -13.04
N LEU A 10 38.18 -24.30 -12.41
CA LEU A 10 37.12 -24.50 -11.44
C LEU A 10 37.40 -23.71 -10.15
N SER A 11 36.37 -23.04 -9.62
CA SER A 11 36.34 -22.44 -8.30
C SER A 11 36.00 -23.49 -7.22
N PRO A 12 36.75 -23.60 -6.12
CA PRO A 12 36.50 -24.60 -5.09
C PRO A 12 35.39 -24.16 -4.12
N LYS A 13 34.41 -25.05 -3.90
CA LYS A 13 33.44 -25.00 -2.81
C LYS A 13 34.17 -25.20 -1.48
N MET A 14 34.00 -24.28 -0.55
CA MET A 14 34.53 -24.39 0.81
C MET A 14 33.47 -25.01 1.72
N SER A 15 33.77 -26.20 2.22
CA SER A 15 33.02 -26.99 3.20
C SER A 15 33.34 -26.53 4.63
N LEU A 16 32.31 -26.27 5.45
CA LEU A 16 32.42 -26.01 6.89
C LEU A 16 32.50 -27.33 7.67
N PRO A 17 33.39 -27.47 8.68
CA PRO A 17 33.45 -28.67 9.51
C PRO A 17 32.50 -28.59 10.72
N LEU A 18 31.86 -29.74 10.99
CA LEU A 18 31.17 -30.09 12.23
C LEU A 18 32.19 -30.27 13.37
N GLY A 19 31.91 -29.67 14.54
CA GLY A 19 32.62 -29.94 15.79
C GLY A 19 31.62 -30.15 16.93
N GLN A 20 31.67 -31.32 17.56
CA GLN A 20 30.91 -31.73 18.75
C GLN A 20 31.69 -31.44 20.05
N ASN A 21 30.99 -30.98 21.09
CA ASN A 21 31.07 -31.39 22.52
C ASN A 21 30.17 -30.43 23.34
N GLN A 22 29.05 -30.87 23.94
CA GLN A 22 28.91 -31.45 25.31
C GLN A 22 29.58 -30.54 26.38
N ASN A 23 28.95 -30.06 27.48
CA ASN A 23 27.72 -30.44 28.19
C ASN A 23 27.40 -29.42 29.34
N LEU A 24 26.12 -29.39 29.78
CA LEU A 24 25.53 -28.93 31.10
C LEU A 24 25.22 -27.42 31.29
N HIS A 25 24.03 -26.96 31.74
CA HIS A 25 22.99 -27.56 32.60
C HIS A 25 21.54 -27.19 32.21
N ASP A 26 20.63 -28.07 32.64
CA ASP A 26 19.18 -28.11 32.45
C ASP A 26 18.37 -26.92 33.01
N HIS A 27 17.36 -26.50 32.24
CA HIS A 27 16.01 -26.24 32.76
C HIS A 27 14.98 -26.70 31.72
N GLN A 28 14.29 -27.80 32.02
CA GLN A 28 13.17 -28.35 31.27
C GLN A 28 11.91 -27.48 31.45
N GLY A 29 11.13 -27.32 30.38
CA GLY A 29 9.84 -26.61 30.41
C GLY A 29 9.15 -26.52 29.04
N GLU A 30 8.77 -27.68 28.49
CA GLU A 30 7.67 -27.92 27.53
C GLU A 30 7.59 -27.10 26.21
N ALA A 31 8.15 -27.67 25.15
CA ALA A 31 7.78 -27.35 23.77
C ALA A 31 6.49 -28.11 23.38
N TRP A 32 5.40 -27.38 23.18
CA TRP A 32 4.17 -27.91 22.58
C TRP A 32 4.39 -28.19 21.09
N THR A 33 4.77 -29.42 20.74
CA THR A 33 4.65 -29.93 19.37
C THR A 33 3.18 -30.17 19.05
N MET A 34 2.50 -29.18 18.44
CA MET A 34 1.23 -29.45 17.76
C MET A 34 1.50 -30.27 16.50
N ARG A 35 1.29 -31.58 16.59
CA ARG A 35 0.94 -32.39 15.42
C ARG A 35 -0.41 -31.89 14.90
N SER A 36 -0.41 -31.13 13.81
CA SER A 36 -1.64 -30.80 13.09
C SER A 36 -2.16 -32.06 12.38
N SER A 37 -2.99 -32.82 13.09
CA SER A 37 -3.93 -33.74 12.44
C SER A 37 -4.92 -32.91 11.60
N PRO A 38 -5.37 -33.39 10.43
CA PRO A 38 -6.42 -32.73 9.66
C PRO A 38 -7.74 -32.90 10.42
N GLN A 39 -7.98 -32.05 11.41
CA GLN A 39 -9.33 -31.88 11.95
C GLN A 39 -10.14 -31.20 10.84
N GLY A 40 -10.92 -32.02 10.12
CA GLY A 40 -11.90 -31.54 9.17
C GLY A 40 -12.74 -30.44 9.81
N LEU A 41 -12.80 -29.29 9.15
CA LEU A 41 -13.74 -28.21 9.44
C LEU A 41 -15.16 -28.75 9.29
N ASN A 42 -15.67 -29.37 10.35
CA ASN A 42 -17.05 -29.83 10.45
C ASN A 42 -17.94 -28.66 10.87
N VAL A 43 -17.88 -27.55 10.10
CA VAL A 43 -18.82 -26.44 10.25
C VAL A 43 -20.09 -26.85 9.52
N ARG A 44 -21.09 -27.31 10.28
CA ARG A 44 -22.41 -27.62 9.73
C ARG A 44 -23.00 -26.35 9.11
N PRO A 45 -23.49 -26.38 7.85
CA PRO A 45 -24.21 -25.27 7.26
C PRO A 45 -25.37 -24.84 8.17
N ARG A 46 -25.39 -23.58 8.61
CA ARG A 46 -26.53 -23.03 9.35
C ARG A 46 -27.62 -22.66 8.34
N ASN A 47 -28.31 -23.68 7.82
CA ASN A 47 -29.32 -23.51 6.78
C ASN A 47 -30.57 -22.71 7.21
N ASN A 48 -30.76 -22.51 8.53
CA ASN A 48 -31.89 -21.73 9.03
C ASN A 48 -31.47 -20.29 9.34
N ALA A 49 -32.11 -19.33 8.69
CA ALA A 49 -31.93 -17.92 9.01
C ALA A 49 -32.28 -17.66 10.47
N GLN A 50 -31.39 -16.99 11.18
CA GLN A 50 -31.48 -16.72 12.61
C GLN A 50 -32.08 -15.32 12.84
N LEU A 51 -32.90 -15.15 13.87
CA LEU A 51 -33.39 -13.84 14.26
C LEU A 51 -32.29 -13.12 15.04
N GLY A 52 -31.79 -12.01 14.50
CA GLY A 52 -30.81 -11.15 15.17
C GLY A 52 -31.41 -10.41 16.37
N ARG A 53 -30.54 -9.84 17.22
CA ARG A 53 -30.96 -9.02 18.37
C ARG A 53 -31.72 -7.75 17.95
N ASP A 54 -31.52 -7.32 16.70
CA ASP A 54 -32.19 -6.22 16.01
C ASP A 54 -33.57 -6.63 15.42
N GLY A 55 -34.00 -7.89 15.60
CA GLY A 55 -35.21 -8.43 14.98
C GLY A 55 -35.04 -8.77 13.49
N MET A 56 -33.85 -8.59 12.91
CA MET A 56 -33.60 -8.83 11.50
C MET A 56 -33.20 -10.29 11.26
N ARG A 57 -33.78 -10.93 10.24
CA ARG A 57 -33.38 -12.28 9.86
C ARG A 57 -32.00 -12.25 9.19
N ARG A 58 -31.07 -13.05 9.70
CA ARG A 58 -29.70 -13.18 9.22
C ARG A 58 -29.44 -14.58 8.69
N LYS A 59 -28.64 -14.71 7.62
CA LYS A 59 -28.25 -15.96 6.97
C LYS A 59 -26.74 -16.06 6.89
N ASP A 60 -26.26 -17.31 6.88
CA ASP A 60 -24.89 -17.63 6.51
C ASP A 60 -24.76 -17.61 4.99
N TRP A 61 -23.98 -16.66 4.47
CA TRP A 61 -23.76 -16.49 3.03
C TRP A 61 -22.54 -17.24 2.51
N HIS A 62 -21.84 -18.02 3.34
CA HIS A 62 -20.73 -18.84 2.89
C HIS A 62 -21.22 -20.00 1.99
N ASP A 63 -20.69 -20.06 0.77
CA ASP A 63 -20.82 -21.23 -0.10
C ASP A 63 -19.77 -22.29 0.29
N TYR A 64 -20.13 -23.16 1.22
CA TYR A 64 -19.25 -24.22 1.71
C TYR A 64 -18.88 -25.25 0.63
N ASP A 65 -19.70 -25.44 -0.40
CA ASP A 65 -19.39 -26.34 -1.51
C ASP A 65 -18.34 -25.73 -2.44
N ALA A 66 -18.44 -24.43 -2.75
CA ALA A 66 -17.39 -23.71 -3.45
C ALA A 66 -16.08 -23.69 -2.66
N ILE A 67 -16.13 -23.43 -1.34
CA ILE A 67 -14.94 -23.44 -0.48
C ILE A 67 -14.25 -24.81 -0.49
N ARG A 68 -15.02 -25.91 -0.36
CA ARG A 68 -14.46 -27.27 -0.42
C ARG A 68 -13.83 -27.55 -1.78
N ARG A 69 -14.48 -27.18 -2.88
CA ARG A 69 -13.94 -27.37 -4.23
C ARG A 69 -12.65 -26.58 -4.43
N ASP A 70 -12.66 -25.29 -4.08
CA ASP A 70 -11.49 -24.42 -4.19
C ASP A 70 -10.32 -24.92 -3.32
N ALA A 71 -10.58 -25.46 -2.12
CA ALA A 71 -9.55 -26.04 -1.26
C ALA A 71 -8.87 -27.28 -1.87
N THR A 72 -9.57 -28.02 -2.74
CA THR A 72 -9.02 -29.21 -3.43
C THR A 72 -8.34 -28.89 -4.77
N ARG A 73 -8.43 -27.64 -5.27
CA ARG A 73 -7.77 -27.25 -6.51
C ARG A 73 -6.25 -27.31 -6.37
N SER A 74 -5.61 -27.78 -7.43
CA SER A 74 -4.15 -27.90 -7.54
C SER A 74 -3.68 -27.40 -8.91
N GLY A 75 -2.45 -26.91 -8.97
CA GLY A 75 -1.88 -26.26 -10.14
C GLY A 75 -1.06 -25.04 -9.76
N ASN A 76 -0.40 -24.44 -10.75
CA ASN A 76 0.39 -23.23 -10.55
C ASN A 76 -0.52 -22.05 -10.14
N GLY A 77 -0.13 -21.34 -9.08
CA GLY A 77 -0.86 -20.18 -8.56
C GLY A 77 -2.10 -20.52 -7.73
N GLU A 78 -2.52 -21.79 -7.63
CA GLU A 78 -3.65 -22.22 -6.79
C GLU A 78 -3.33 -22.00 -5.31
N GLN A 79 -4.39 -21.76 -4.53
CA GLN A 79 -4.33 -21.34 -3.13
C GLN A 79 -3.59 -20.01 -2.92
N GLY A 80 -3.42 -19.20 -3.98
CA GLY A 80 -2.66 -17.96 -3.93
C GLY A 80 -1.15 -18.15 -3.77
N LYS A 81 -0.61 -19.36 -3.99
CA LYS A 81 0.83 -19.61 -3.87
C LYS A 81 1.61 -18.89 -4.98
N PRO A 82 2.83 -18.39 -4.70
CA PRO A 82 3.72 -17.85 -5.72
C PRO A 82 3.94 -18.83 -6.87
N PHE A 83 3.89 -18.34 -8.11
CA PHE A 83 4.26 -19.11 -9.29
C PHE A 83 5.76 -19.44 -9.26
N PRO A 84 6.17 -20.68 -9.57
CA PRO A 84 7.58 -21.05 -9.61
C PRO A 84 8.27 -20.44 -10.85
N LEU A 85 8.86 -19.25 -10.67
CA LEU A 85 9.52 -18.50 -11.74
C LEU A 85 10.73 -19.25 -12.32
N THR A 86 10.81 -19.27 -13.64
CA THR A 86 11.96 -19.71 -14.44
C THR A 86 12.65 -18.51 -15.10
N ASP A 87 13.83 -18.70 -15.70
CA ASP A 87 14.54 -17.61 -16.39
C ASP A 87 13.74 -17.01 -17.55
N ALA A 88 12.91 -17.81 -18.23
CA ALA A 88 12.01 -17.35 -19.28
C ALA A 88 10.94 -16.36 -18.77
N ASP A 89 10.66 -16.40 -17.47
CA ASP A 89 9.64 -15.57 -16.82
C ASP A 89 10.20 -14.24 -16.33
N ARG A 90 11.54 -14.14 -16.21
CA ARG A 90 12.25 -12.99 -15.63
C ARG A 90 12.67 -11.96 -16.67
N VAL A 91 12.10 -12.01 -17.88
CA VAL A 91 12.41 -11.09 -18.97
C VAL A 91 11.59 -9.80 -18.86
N ASP A 92 12.21 -8.65 -19.14
CA ASP A 92 11.53 -7.35 -19.09
C ASP A 92 10.30 -7.27 -20.01
N GLN A 93 10.31 -8.02 -21.12
CA GLN A 93 9.19 -8.08 -22.07
C GLN A 93 7.88 -8.54 -21.40
N ALA A 94 7.96 -9.39 -20.37
CA ALA A 94 6.78 -9.88 -19.65
C ALA A 94 6.04 -8.75 -18.91
N TYR A 95 6.70 -7.63 -18.65
CA TYR A 95 6.15 -6.48 -17.91
C TYR A 95 5.75 -5.33 -18.82
N ARG A 96 6.31 -5.21 -20.03
CA ARG A 96 6.20 -4.02 -20.89
C ARG A 96 4.78 -3.52 -21.10
N GLU A 97 3.83 -4.43 -21.29
CA GLU A 97 2.45 -4.07 -21.63
C GLU A 97 1.60 -3.69 -20.43
N ASN A 98 1.87 -4.27 -19.26
CA ASN A 98 0.97 -4.19 -18.10
C ASN A 98 1.65 -3.68 -16.82
N GLY A 99 2.97 -3.54 -16.78
CA GLY A 99 3.71 -3.25 -15.54
C GLY A 99 3.68 -4.39 -14.52
N PHE A 100 3.20 -5.58 -14.92
CA PHE A 100 3.23 -6.83 -14.16
C PHE A 100 3.44 -8.00 -15.14
N ASN A 101 3.85 -9.16 -14.62
CA ASN A 101 4.28 -10.31 -15.41
C ASN A 101 3.11 -11.03 -16.10
N ILE A 102 2.84 -10.66 -17.36
CA ILE A 102 1.72 -11.25 -18.12
C ILE A 102 1.97 -12.73 -18.45
N TYR A 103 3.23 -13.14 -18.62
CA TYR A 103 3.57 -14.53 -18.92
C TYR A 103 3.23 -15.47 -17.77
N VAL A 104 3.41 -15.00 -16.53
CA VAL A 104 2.99 -15.73 -15.33
C VAL A 104 1.46 -15.77 -15.25
N SER A 105 0.80 -14.61 -15.43
CA SER A 105 -0.67 -14.54 -15.45
C SER A 105 -1.30 -15.55 -16.43
N ASP A 106 -0.80 -15.62 -17.66
CA ASP A 106 -1.35 -16.49 -18.71
C ASP A 106 -1.27 -17.98 -18.38
N ARG A 107 -0.35 -18.39 -17.50
CA ARG A 107 -0.17 -19.79 -17.05
C ARG A 107 -0.84 -20.09 -15.70
N ILE A 108 -1.50 -19.12 -15.10
CA ILE A 108 -2.33 -19.31 -13.91
C ILE A 108 -3.79 -19.42 -14.35
N SER A 109 -4.51 -20.39 -13.80
CA SER A 109 -5.93 -20.63 -14.06
C SER A 109 -6.78 -19.37 -13.82
N LEU A 110 -7.64 -18.98 -14.78
CA LEU A 110 -8.59 -17.87 -14.61
C LEU A 110 -9.54 -18.06 -13.43
N ASN A 111 -9.70 -19.31 -12.98
CA ASN A 111 -10.52 -19.73 -11.86
C ASN A 111 -9.68 -20.19 -10.65
N ARG A 112 -8.42 -19.75 -10.54
CA ARG A 112 -7.55 -20.18 -9.44
C ARG A 112 -8.21 -19.93 -8.08
N SER A 113 -8.00 -20.84 -7.14
CA SER A 113 -8.29 -20.59 -5.73
C SER A 113 -7.27 -19.62 -5.13
N VAL A 114 -7.70 -18.88 -4.12
CA VAL A 114 -6.88 -17.98 -3.31
C VAL A 114 -7.04 -18.36 -1.84
N ALA A 115 -6.02 -18.10 -1.03
CA ALA A 115 -6.06 -18.42 0.40
C ALA A 115 -7.12 -17.56 1.13
N ASP A 116 -7.88 -18.19 2.04
CA ASP A 116 -8.76 -17.48 2.98
C ASP A 116 -7.94 -16.93 4.15
N ILE A 117 -7.43 -15.71 3.98
CA ILE A 117 -6.64 -14.98 4.99
C ILE A 117 -7.49 -14.05 5.86
N ARG A 118 -8.82 -14.19 5.84
CA ARG A 118 -9.72 -13.40 6.69
C ARG A 118 -9.50 -13.72 8.17
N HIS A 119 -9.86 -12.77 9.03
CA HIS A 119 -9.90 -13.02 10.47
C HIS A 119 -10.79 -14.24 10.79
N PRO A 120 -10.41 -15.13 11.74
CA PRO A 120 -11.18 -16.34 12.04
C PRO A 120 -12.67 -16.10 12.34
N ASN A 121 -13.00 -14.97 12.99
CA ASN A 121 -14.39 -14.60 13.30
C ASN A 121 -15.24 -14.37 12.05
N CYS A 122 -14.65 -13.98 10.91
CA CYS A 122 -15.38 -13.74 9.66
C CYS A 122 -16.12 -14.97 9.15
N LYS A 123 -15.61 -16.17 9.44
CA LYS A 123 -16.23 -17.45 9.06
C LYS A 123 -17.53 -17.73 9.82
N GLN A 124 -17.78 -17.00 10.91
CA GLN A 124 -18.96 -17.17 11.77
C GLN A 124 -19.97 -16.03 11.63
N LYS A 125 -19.63 -14.96 10.88
CA LYS A 125 -20.51 -13.80 10.69
C LYS A 125 -21.74 -14.17 9.86
N LEU A 126 -22.88 -13.63 10.28
CA LEU A 126 -24.16 -13.75 9.57
C LEU A 126 -24.63 -12.35 9.14
N TYR A 127 -25.10 -12.26 7.91
CA TYR A 127 -25.56 -11.00 7.30
C TYR A 127 -27.07 -11.07 7.03
N ALA A 128 -27.71 -9.93 6.79
CA ALA A 128 -29.13 -9.88 6.50
C ALA A 128 -29.51 -10.83 5.34
N VAL A 129 -30.68 -11.45 5.45
CA VAL A 129 -31.23 -12.31 4.37
C VAL A 129 -31.56 -11.49 3.12
N LYS A 130 -32.04 -10.25 3.31
CA LYS A 130 -32.37 -9.32 2.23
C LYS A 130 -31.31 -8.24 2.17
N LEU A 131 -30.47 -8.31 1.14
CA LEU A 131 -29.44 -7.32 0.83
C LEU A 131 -29.80 -6.58 -0.46
N PRO A 132 -29.40 -5.31 -0.62
CA PRO A 132 -29.54 -4.61 -1.88
C PRO A 132 -28.67 -5.27 -2.95
N ASN A 133 -29.15 -5.31 -4.19
CA ASN A 133 -28.32 -5.80 -5.29
C ASN A 133 -27.27 -4.75 -5.72
N THR A 134 -26.23 -5.17 -6.45
CA THR A 134 -25.17 -4.28 -6.92
C THR A 134 -24.87 -4.39 -8.40
N SER A 135 -24.55 -3.26 -9.03
CA SER A 135 -23.84 -3.20 -10.31
C SER A 135 -22.34 -3.10 -10.04
N ILE A 136 -21.57 -4.09 -10.51
CA ILE A 136 -20.11 -4.12 -10.37
C ILE A 136 -19.49 -3.48 -11.61
N ILE A 137 -18.73 -2.40 -11.45
CA ILE A 137 -18.13 -1.63 -12.54
C ILE A 137 -16.63 -1.86 -12.54
N ILE A 138 -16.11 -2.26 -13.70
CA ILE A 138 -14.70 -2.55 -13.91
C ILE A 138 -14.19 -1.68 -15.07
N PRO A 139 -13.60 -0.50 -14.80
CA PRO A 139 -12.94 0.28 -15.83
C PRO A 139 -11.64 -0.41 -16.27
N PHE A 140 -11.34 -0.37 -17.56
CA PHE A 140 -10.09 -0.89 -18.09
C PHE A 140 -9.60 -0.08 -19.28
N HIS A 141 -8.28 -0.02 -19.43
CA HIS A 141 -7.61 0.53 -20.61
C HIS A 141 -6.39 -0.33 -20.91
N ASN A 142 -6.37 -0.98 -22.07
CA ASN A 142 -5.25 -1.81 -22.52
C ASN A 142 -4.80 -2.88 -21.50
N GLU A 143 -5.74 -3.38 -20.69
CA GLU A 143 -5.44 -4.38 -19.67
C GLU A 143 -5.16 -5.76 -20.30
N GLY A 144 -4.22 -6.51 -19.70
CA GLY A 144 -3.93 -7.88 -20.07
C GLY A 144 -5.18 -8.79 -20.08
N TRP A 145 -5.25 -9.67 -21.08
CA TRP A 145 -6.38 -10.58 -21.29
C TRP A 145 -6.65 -11.47 -20.07
N SER A 146 -5.62 -12.18 -19.60
CA SER A 146 -5.77 -13.14 -18.50
C SER A 146 -6.10 -12.46 -17.17
N SER A 147 -5.51 -11.31 -16.86
CA SER A 147 -5.82 -10.53 -15.66
C SER A 147 -7.26 -10.01 -15.65
N LEU A 148 -7.73 -9.41 -16.76
CA LEU A 148 -9.10 -8.91 -16.88
C LEU A 148 -10.13 -10.03 -16.72
N LEU A 149 -9.92 -11.15 -17.43
CA LEU A 149 -10.83 -12.29 -17.34
C LEU A 149 -10.83 -12.92 -15.94
N ARG A 150 -9.68 -13.01 -15.28
CA ARG A 150 -9.58 -13.55 -13.91
C ARG A 150 -10.34 -12.69 -12.91
N THR A 151 -10.34 -11.37 -13.07
CA THR A 151 -11.20 -10.47 -12.28
C THR A 151 -12.67 -10.80 -12.47
N VAL A 152 -13.14 -10.88 -13.71
CA VAL A 152 -14.55 -11.20 -14.02
C VAL A 152 -14.94 -12.57 -13.47
N HIS A 153 -14.10 -13.59 -13.67
CA HIS A 153 -14.31 -14.94 -13.14
C HIS A 153 -14.36 -14.95 -11.61
N SER A 154 -13.46 -14.25 -10.93
CA SER A 154 -13.47 -14.19 -9.46
C SER A 154 -14.77 -13.58 -8.92
N VAL A 155 -15.26 -12.52 -9.58
CA VAL A 155 -16.54 -11.87 -9.24
C VAL A 155 -17.71 -12.82 -9.42
N LEU A 156 -17.83 -13.44 -10.60
CA LEU A 156 -18.95 -14.33 -10.91
C LEU A 156 -18.95 -15.61 -10.05
N ASN A 157 -17.77 -16.16 -9.75
CA ASN A 157 -17.66 -17.41 -9.01
C ASN A 157 -17.81 -17.26 -7.49
N ARG A 158 -17.51 -16.07 -6.92
CA ARG A 158 -17.45 -15.85 -5.46
C ARG A 158 -18.47 -14.85 -4.94
N SER A 159 -19.40 -14.44 -5.78
CA SER A 159 -20.50 -13.55 -5.40
C SER A 159 -21.82 -14.29 -5.55
N PRO A 160 -22.73 -14.26 -4.55
CA PRO A 160 -24.05 -14.85 -4.69
C PRO A 160 -24.76 -14.25 -5.92
N PRO A 161 -25.19 -15.08 -6.90
CA PRO A 161 -25.73 -14.56 -8.15
C PRO A 161 -26.88 -13.60 -7.93
N GLU A 162 -27.76 -13.85 -6.97
CA GLU A 162 -28.91 -13.00 -6.63
C GLU A 162 -28.54 -11.57 -6.20
N LEU A 163 -27.31 -11.35 -5.72
CA LEU A 163 -26.83 -10.02 -5.31
C LEU A 163 -26.19 -9.24 -6.47
N ILE A 164 -25.83 -9.91 -7.57
CA ILE A 164 -25.29 -9.25 -8.77
C ILE A 164 -26.42 -8.85 -9.69
N ALA A 165 -26.69 -7.55 -9.80
CA ALA A 165 -27.58 -7.01 -10.83
C ALA A 165 -26.92 -7.14 -12.21
N GLU A 166 -25.67 -6.69 -12.33
CA GLU A 166 -24.86 -6.73 -13.55
C GLU A 166 -23.38 -6.50 -13.24
N VAL A 167 -22.51 -6.92 -14.17
CA VAL A 167 -21.09 -6.56 -14.23
C VAL A 167 -20.88 -5.74 -15.49
N ILE A 168 -20.37 -4.52 -15.35
CA ILE A 168 -20.17 -3.57 -16.44
C ILE A 168 -18.67 -3.39 -16.64
N LEU A 169 -18.14 -3.96 -17.73
CA LEU A 169 -16.77 -3.71 -18.16
C LEU A 169 -16.76 -2.41 -18.97
N VAL A 170 -16.02 -1.40 -18.53
CA VAL A 170 -15.99 -0.10 -19.20
C VAL A 170 -14.63 0.09 -19.88
N ASP A 171 -14.61 -0.08 -21.21
CA ASP A 171 -13.44 0.11 -22.07
C ASP A 171 -13.17 1.61 -22.25
N ASP A 172 -12.09 2.11 -21.64
CA ASP A 172 -11.59 3.47 -21.80
C ASP A 172 -10.69 3.56 -23.04
N PHE A 173 -11.28 3.36 -24.22
CA PHE A 173 -10.63 3.55 -25.51
C PHE A 173 -9.34 2.73 -25.68
N SER A 174 -9.40 1.43 -25.35
CA SER A 174 -8.28 0.51 -25.57
C SER A 174 -7.94 0.36 -27.05
N ASP A 175 -6.68 0.11 -27.37
CA ASP A 175 -6.18 -0.15 -28.73
C ASP A 175 -5.70 -1.60 -28.94
N LYS A 176 -5.71 -2.43 -27.89
CA LYS A 176 -5.37 -3.86 -27.99
C LYS A 176 -6.48 -4.66 -28.65
N GLU A 177 -6.14 -5.39 -29.73
CA GLU A 177 -7.09 -6.19 -30.52
C GLU A 177 -7.88 -7.21 -29.69
N HIS A 178 -7.23 -7.88 -28.74
CA HIS A 178 -7.90 -8.86 -27.87
C HIS A 178 -9.00 -8.25 -27.00
N LEU A 179 -9.03 -6.92 -26.81
CA LEU A 179 -10.08 -6.22 -26.05
C LEU A 179 -11.29 -5.81 -26.91
N LYS A 180 -11.28 -6.14 -28.21
CA LYS A 180 -12.34 -5.81 -29.16
C LYS A 180 -13.29 -7.00 -29.37
N ALA A 181 -13.36 -7.52 -30.59
CA ALA A 181 -14.27 -8.60 -30.96
C ALA A 181 -14.06 -9.87 -30.11
N SER A 182 -12.81 -10.24 -29.82
CA SER A 182 -12.50 -11.42 -28.99
C SER A 182 -13.06 -11.32 -27.57
N LEU A 183 -13.00 -10.13 -26.96
CA LEU A 183 -13.58 -9.90 -25.63
C LEU A 183 -15.11 -9.97 -25.68
N GLU A 184 -15.73 -9.37 -26.70
CA GLU A 184 -17.18 -9.44 -26.90
C GLU A 184 -17.66 -10.88 -27.03
N GLU A 185 -17.04 -11.66 -27.91
CA GLU A 185 -17.33 -13.08 -28.12
C GLU A 185 -17.18 -13.89 -26.82
N TYR A 186 -16.10 -13.64 -26.07
CA TYR A 186 -15.88 -14.33 -24.80
C TYR A 186 -16.99 -14.06 -23.79
N MET A 187 -17.43 -12.79 -23.69
CA MET A 187 -18.39 -12.31 -22.69
C MET A 187 -19.85 -12.66 -23.02
N VAL A 188 -20.19 -13.05 -24.25
CA VAL A 188 -21.53 -13.58 -24.61
C VAL A 188 -21.93 -14.76 -23.71
N ARG A 189 -20.96 -15.57 -23.26
CA ARG A 189 -21.18 -16.73 -22.40
C ARG A 189 -21.44 -16.38 -20.93
N MET A 190 -21.37 -15.10 -20.57
CA MET A 190 -21.53 -14.59 -19.20
C MET A 190 -22.72 -13.62 -19.15
N PRO A 191 -23.97 -14.09 -18.97
CA PRO A 191 -25.18 -13.29 -19.18
C PRO A 191 -25.29 -12.02 -18.32
N LYS A 192 -24.58 -11.98 -17.18
CA LYS A 192 -24.55 -10.82 -16.28
C LYS A 192 -23.49 -9.79 -16.65
N VAL A 193 -22.62 -10.09 -17.61
CA VAL A 193 -21.52 -9.22 -18.02
C VAL A 193 -21.93 -8.47 -19.28
N ARG A 194 -21.68 -7.17 -19.30
CA ARG A 194 -21.77 -6.37 -20.52
C ARG A 194 -20.61 -5.41 -20.64
N ILE A 195 -20.31 -5.04 -21.87
CA ILE A 195 -19.21 -4.14 -22.22
C ILE A 195 -19.79 -2.79 -22.62
N LEU A 196 -19.22 -1.71 -22.10
CA LEU A 196 -19.49 -0.33 -22.46
C LEU A 196 -18.19 0.31 -22.94
N ARG A 197 -18.20 0.98 -24.09
CA ARG A 197 -16.98 1.55 -24.68
C ARG A 197 -17.07 3.06 -24.78
N THR A 198 -16.01 3.76 -24.38
CA THR A 198 -15.86 5.20 -24.60
C THR A 198 -15.49 5.47 -26.06
N LYS A 199 -15.80 6.68 -26.54
CA LYS A 199 -15.48 7.11 -27.93
C LYS A 199 -14.07 7.70 -28.08
N LYS A 200 -13.44 8.01 -26.95
CA LYS A 200 -12.10 8.60 -26.82
C LYS A 200 -11.54 8.25 -25.44
N ARG A 201 -10.25 8.48 -25.22
CA ARG A 201 -9.65 8.30 -23.90
C ARG A 201 -10.20 9.34 -22.91
N GLU A 202 -10.99 8.88 -21.97
CA GLU A 202 -11.61 9.70 -20.91
C GLU A 202 -10.76 9.69 -19.63
N GLY A 203 -10.05 8.60 -19.36
CA GLY A 203 -9.34 8.38 -18.10
C GLY A 203 -10.17 7.61 -17.08
N LEU A 204 -9.51 7.08 -16.04
CA LEU A 204 -10.10 6.20 -15.04
C LEU A 204 -11.36 6.80 -14.40
N ILE A 205 -11.28 8.08 -14.03
CA ILE A 205 -12.31 8.79 -13.25
C ILE A 205 -13.60 8.93 -14.05
N ARG A 206 -13.51 9.48 -15.27
CA ARG A 206 -14.67 9.63 -16.17
C ARG A 206 -15.19 8.29 -16.69
N THR A 207 -14.32 7.29 -16.84
CA THR A 207 -14.72 5.92 -17.19
C THR A 207 -15.55 5.28 -16.07
N ARG A 208 -15.15 5.46 -14.81
CA ARG A 208 -15.97 5.07 -13.65
C ARG A 208 -17.33 5.77 -13.64
N LEU A 209 -17.38 7.07 -13.92
CA LEU A 209 -18.63 7.83 -14.02
C LEU A 209 -19.55 7.31 -15.13
N LEU A 210 -19.00 6.96 -16.30
CA LEU A 210 -19.77 6.37 -17.39
C LEU A 210 -20.41 5.03 -16.96
N GLY A 211 -19.65 4.18 -16.28
CA GLY A 211 -20.18 2.94 -15.69
C GLY A 211 -21.28 3.22 -14.65
N ALA A 212 -21.06 4.19 -13.76
CA ALA A 212 -21.99 4.53 -12.70
C ALA A 212 -23.31 5.08 -13.25
N ALA A 213 -23.24 5.84 -14.35
CA ALA A 213 -24.41 6.41 -15.01
C ALA A 213 -25.25 5.32 -15.69
N ALA A 214 -24.58 4.26 -16.15
CA ALA A 214 -25.24 3.11 -16.79
C ALA A 214 -25.73 2.04 -15.79
N ALA A 215 -25.35 2.13 -14.51
CA ALA A 215 -25.63 1.13 -13.49
C ALA A 215 -27.10 1.10 -13.06
N LYS A 216 -27.66 -0.11 -12.95
CA LYS A 216 -29.06 -0.36 -12.58
C LYS A 216 -29.24 -0.86 -11.14
N GLY A 217 -28.18 -1.38 -10.53
CA GLY A 217 -28.20 -1.91 -9.17
C GLY A 217 -28.50 -0.83 -8.12
N GLU A 218 -28.93 -1.26 -6.94
CA GLU A 218 -29.16 -0.37 -5.80
C GLU A 218 -27.84 0.20 -5.27
N VAL A 219 -26.78 -0.62 -5.28
CA VAL A 219 -25.41 -0.27 -4.89
C VAL A 219 -24.50 -0.29 -6.12
N ILE A 220 -23.57 0.67 -6.22
CA ILE A 220 -22.44 0.61 -7.15
C ILE A 220 -21.25 0.02 -6.42
N THR A 221 -20.61 -1.00 -7.02
CA THR A 221 -19.33 -1.53 -6.55
C THR A 221 -18.27 -1.32 -7.63
N PHE A 222 -17.20 -0.59 -7.33
CA PHE A 222 -16.07 -0.43 -8.22
C PHE A 222 -15.00 -1.48 -7.91
N LEU A 223 -14.44 -2.07 -8.97
CA LEU A 223 -13.23 -2.88 -8.90
C LEU A 223 -12.28 -2.46 -10.03
N ASP A 224 -10.98 -2.51 -9.79
CA ASP A 224 -10.00 -2.42 -10.88
C ASP A 224 -9.96 -3.72 -11.69
N SER A 225 -9.42 -3.64 -12.92
CA SER A 225 -9.44 -4.72 -13.92
C SER A 225 -8.38 -5.81 -13.73
N HIS A 226 -7.68 -5.80 -12.60
CA HIS A 226 -6.61 -6.72 -12.23
C HIS A 226 -6.73 -7.07 -10.75
N CYS A 227 -7.94 -7.45 -10.37
CA CYS A 227 -8.31 -7.87 -9.03
C CYS A 227 -8.76 -9.33 -8.96
N GLU A 228 -8.74 -9.91 -7.77
CA GLU A 228 -9.32 -11.23 -7.47
C GLU A 228 -10.12 -11.16 -6.17
N ALA A 229 -11.45 -11.22 -6.29
CA ALA A 229 -12.32 -11.28 -5.12
C ALA A 229 -12.07 -12.58 -4.33
N ASN A 230 -12.02 -12.46 -3.00
CA ASN A 230 -11.86 -13.61 -2.10
C ASN A 230 -13.24 -14.18 -1.68
N VAL A 231 -13.22 -15.27 -0.91
CA VAL A 231 -14.44 -15.96 -0.46
C VAL A 231 -15.36 -15.04 0.34
N ASN A 232 -16.66 -15.07 0.00
CA ASN A 232 -17.74 -14.36 0.70
C ASN A 232 -17.49 -12.84 0.86
N TRP A 233 -16.84 -12.21 -0.13
CA TRP A 233 -16.44 -10.80 -0.07
C TRP A 233 -17.63 -9.83 -0.16
N LEU A 234 -18.65 -10.15 -0.96
CA LEU A 234 -19.70 -9.19 -1.32
C LEU A 234 -20.77 -8.95 -0.23
N PRO A 235 -21.33 -9.99 0.43
CA PRO A 235 -22.34 -9.80 1.47
C PRO A 235 -21.96 -8.84 2.61
N PRO A 236 -20.75 -8.89 3.21
CA PRO A 236 -20.37 -7.94 4.26
C PRO A 236 -20.36 -6.48 3.81
N LEU A 237 -20.02 -6.19 2.55
CA LEU A 237 -20.07 -4.83 2.01
C LEU A 237 -21.52 -4.34 1.90
N LEU A 238 -22.38 -5.17 1.31
CA LEU A 238 -23.79 -4.82 1.07
C LEU A 238 -24.59 -4.71 2.36
N ASP A 239 -24.32 -5.57 3.36
CA ASP A 239 -24.97 -5.54 4.67
C ASP A 239 -24.69 -4.21 5.39
N ARG A 240 -23.45 -3.72 5.25
CA ARG A 240 -23.05 -2.47 5.89
C ARG A 240 -23.73 -1.25 5.26
N ILE A 241 -23.84 -1.21 3.93
CA ILE A 241 -24.60 -0.17 3.23
C ILE A 241 -26.10 -0.27 3.53
N ALA A 242 -26.65 -1.49 3.64
CA ALA A 242 -28.05 -1.70 3.99
C ALA A 242 -28.39 -1.13 5.38
N THR A 243 -27.43 -1.18 6.31
CA THR A 243 -27.56 -0.59 7.65
C THR A 243 -27.44 0.94 7.63
N ASN A 244 -26.53 1.47 6.80
CA ASN A 244 -26.38 2.91 6.63
C ASN A 244 -26.05 3.28 5.18
N ARG A 245 -27.09 3.74 4.46
CA ARG A 245 -27.04 4.12 3.04
C ARG A 245 -25.96 5.15 2.72
N LYS A 246 -25.62 6.03 3.66
CA LYS A 246 -24.61 7.09 3.47
C LYS A 246 -23.18 6.63 3.80
N SER A 247 -22.96 5.33 3.99
CA SER A 247 -21.62 4.76 4.15
C SER A 247 -21.06 4.36 2.80
N ILE A 248 -19.80 4.73 2.56
CA ILE A 248 -18.97 4.10 1.55
C ILE A 248 -18.14 3.03 2.26
N VAL A 249 -18.09 1.83 1.69
CA VAL A 249 -17.41 0.70 2.30
C VAL A 249 -16.33 0.15 1.39
N CYS A 250 -15.17 -0.14 1.95
CA CYS A 250 -14.01 -0.64 1.24
C CYS A 250 -13.68 -2.07 1.74
N PRO A 251 -13.39 -3.03 0.84
CA PRO A 251 -12.79 -4.28 1.25
C PRO A 251 -11.34 -4.05 1.67
N MET A 252 -10.78 -5.00 2.42
CA MET A 252 -9.32 -5.09 2.55
C MET A 252 -8.72 -5.37 1.18
N ILE A 253 -7.73 -4.57 0.81
CA ILE A 253 -7.04 -4.70 -0.47
C ILE A 253 -5.78 -5.52 -0.24
N ASP A 254 -5.81 -6.76 -0.71
CA ASP A 254 -4.68 -7.68 -0.64
C ASP A 254 -3.73 -7.45 -1.83
N VAL A 255 -2.48 -7.86 -1.67
CA VAL A 255 -1.46 -7.80 -2.71
C VAL A 255 -1.52 -9.07 -3.55
N ILE A 256 -1.60 -8.90 -4.87
CA ILE A 256 -1.17 -9.92 -5.82
C ILE A 256 0.18 -9.45 -6.36
N ASP A 257 1.24 -10.21 -6.05
CA ASP A 257 2.60 -9.86 -6.44
C ASP A 257 2.74 -9.73 -7.96
N HIS A 258 3.36 -8.65 -8.43
CA HIS A 258 3.46 -8.36 -9.86
C HIS A 258 4.43 -9.27 -10.62
N ASP A 259 5.30 -10.01 -9.92
CA ASP A 259 6.26 -10.93 -10.52
C ASP A 259 5.72 -12.36 -10.54
N ASN A 260 5.36 -12.90 -9.38
CA ASN A 260 5.02 -14.30 -9.18
C ASN A 260 3.53 -14.55 -8.86
N PHE A 261 2.70 -13.51 -8.76
CA PHE A 261 1.25 -13.61 -8.51
C PHE A 261 0.86 -14.28 -7.19
N GLY A 262 1.78 -14.35 -6.22
CA GLY A 262 1.47 -14.72 -4.84
C GLY A 262 0.43 -13.77 -4.26
N TYR A 263 -0.53 -14.32 -3.51
CA TYR A 263 -1.60 -13.57 -2.86
C TYR A 263 -1.28 -13.43 -1.36
N GLU A 264 -1.16 -12.20 -0.87
CA GLU A 264 -0.86 -11.92 0.53
C GLU A 264 -1.52 -10.63 1.01
N THR A 265 -1.63 -10.43 2.32
CA THR A 265 -2.10 -9.16 2.86
C THR A 265 -1.02 -8.09 2.70
N GLN A 266 -1.42 -6.82 2.60
CA GLN A 266 -0.48 -5.71 2.74
C GLN A 266 0.18 -5.72 4.12
N ALA A 267 1.42 -5.24 4.20
CA ALA A 267 2.11 -5.07 5.48
C ALA A 267 1.25 -4.30 6.48
N GLY A 268 1.11 -4.83 7.71
CA GLY A 268 0.25 -4.27 8.76
C GLY A 268 -1.25 -4.60 8.64
N ASP A 269 -1.68 -5.33 7.61
CA ASP A 269 -3.07 -5.77 7.38
C ASP A 269 -4.11 -4.64 7.53
N ALA A 270 -4.98 -4.70 8.54
CA ALA A 270 -5.98 -3.66 8.82
C ALA A 270 -5.30 -2.35 9.28
N MET A 271 -5.28 -1.35 8.40
CA MET A 271 -4.72 -0.03 8.63
C MET A 271 -5.67 1.05 8.11
N ARG A 272 -5.60 2.25 8.68
CA ARG A 272 -6.38 3.42 8.24
C ARG A 272 -5.70 4.10 7.05
N GLY A 273 -6.47 4.48 6.04
CA GLY A 273 -5.95 5.26 4.94
C GLY A 273 -5.77 6.74 5.31
N ALA A 274 -4.67 7.33 4.83
CA ALA A 274 -4.21 8.67 5.14
C ALA A 274 -3.42 9.26 3.94
N PHE A 275 -2.75 10.39 4.15
CA PHE A 275 -1.85 10.99 3.16
C PHE A 275 -0.69 11.74 3.81
N ASP A 276 0.39 11.94 3.05
CA ASP A 276 1.37 12.98 3.34
C ASP A 276 0.97 14.32 2.67
N TRP A 277 1.60 15.43 3.06
CA TRP A 277 1.28 16.76 2.52
C TRP A 277 1.81 17.01 1.10
N GLU A 278 2.31 15.98 0.42
CA GLU A 278 2.49 15.95 -1.03
C GLU A 278 1.33 15.20 -1.73
N MET A 279 0.31 14.79 -0.96
CA MET A 279 -0.86 14.02 -1.39
C MET A 279 -0.51 12.64 -1.95
N TYR A 280 0.54 12.00 -1.42
CA TYR A 280 0.71 10.55 -1.61
C TYR A 280 -0.13 9.80 -0.58
N TYR A 281 -0.84 8.76 -1.05
CA TYR A 281 -1.62 7.89 -0.17
C TYR A 281 -0.70 7.17 0.81
N LYS A 282 -1.15 7.08 2.07
CA LYS A 282 -0.44 6.41 3.16
C LYS A 282 -1.40 5.49 3.90
N ARG A 283 -0.83 4.48 4.56
CA ARG A 283 -1.53 3.63 5.53
C ARG A 283 -0.89 3.88 6.90
N ILE A 284 -1.71 4.18 7.89
CA ILE A 284 -1.28 4.40 9.28
C ILE A 284 -1.97 3.39 10.21
N PRO A 285 -1.30 2.96 11.29
CA PRO A 285 -1.87 1.96 12.20
C PRO A 285 -3.16 2.48 12.82
N ILE A 286 -4.09 1.58 13.14
CA ILE A 286 -5.30 1.92 13.89
C ILE A 286 -4.89 2.32 15.32
N PRO A 287 -5.19 3.54 15.79
CA PRO A 287 -4.94 3.93 17.17
C PRO A 287 -5.63 2.97 18.15
N SER A 288 -5.01 2.69 19.29
CA SER A 288 -5.58 1.81 20.32
C SER A 288 -6.96 2.28 20.78
N GLU A 289 -7.18 3.59 20.83
CA GLU A 289 -8.46 4.23 21.19
C GLU A 289 -9.60 3.95 20.19
N LEU A 290 -9.27 3.60 18.94
CA LEU A 290 -10.23 3.26 17.89
C LEU A 290 -10.34 1.74 17.66
N SER A 291 -9.50 0.95 18.33
CA SER A 291 -9.48 -0.50 18.18
C SER A 291 -10.79 -1.12 18.71
N LYS A 292 -11.35 -2.05 17.94
CA LYS A 292 -12.55 -2.80 18.33
C LYS A 292 -12.14 -4.05 19.13
N GLU A 293 -13.01 -4.48 20.04
CA GLU A 293 -12.83 -5.76 20.76
C GLU A 293 -12.72 -6.94 19.78
N ASP A 294 -13.57 -6.95 18.75
CA ASP A 294 -13.48 -7.87 17.62
C ASP A 294 -12.85 -7.15 16.43
N SER A 295 -11.60 -7.47 16.12
CA SER A 295 -10.84 -6.89 15.01
C SER A 295 -11.40 -7.24 13.63
N SER A 296 -12.39 -8.14 13.54
CA SER A 296 -13.11 -8.42 12.29
C SER A 296 -14.26 -7.47 11.99
N GLU A 297 -14.63 -6.59 12.94
CA GLU A 297 -15.68 -5.60 12.75
C GLU A 297 -15.24 -4.45 11.83
N PRO A 298 -16.18 -3.81 11.10
CA PRO A 298 -15.91 -2.60 10.33
C PRO A 298 -15.23 -1.50 11.17
N PHE A 299 -14.25 -0.82 10.58
CA PHE A 299 -13.58 0.32 11.21
C PHE A 299 -13.55 1.54 10.29
N GLU A 300 -13.52 2.73 10.89
CA GLU A 300 -13.53 3.99 10.14
C GLU A 300 -12.17 4.28 9.50
N SER A 301 -12.20 4.73 8.24
CA SER A 301 -11.01 5.07 7.46
C SER A 301 -11.12 6.51 6.93
N PRO A 302 -10.17 7.41 7.21
CA PRO A 302 -10.24 8.78 6.73
C PRO A 302 -10.25 8.90 5.21
N VAL A 303 -9.46 8.05 4.54
CA VAL A 303 -9.27 8.07 3.08
C VAL A 303 -9.24 6.66 2.52
N MET A 304 -10.01 6.40 1.47
CA MET A 304 -9.92 5.12 0.74
C MET A 304 -8.68 5.06 -0.17
N ALA A 305 -8.23 3.86 -0.54
CA ALA A 305 -7.18 3.71 -1.55
C ALA A 305 -7.63 4.18 -2.95
N GLY A 306 -8.91 3.98 -3.28
CA GLY A 306 -9.57 4.51 -4.49
C GLY A 306 -10.15 3.44 -5.42
N GLY A 307 -9.42 2.34 -5.64
CA GLY A 307 -9.76 1.32 -6.65
C GLY A 307 -11.00 0.50 -6.36
N LEU A 308 -11.20 0.14 -5.10
CA LEU A 308 -12.13 -0.90 -4.66
C LEU A 308 -13.03 -0.34 -3.56
N PHE A 309 -14.31 -0.13 -3.85
CA PHE A 309 -15.31 0.30 -2.86
C PHE A 309 -16.73 0.05 -3.34
N ALA A 310 -17.67 0.02 -2.41
CA ALA A 310 -19.10 -0.02 -2.67
C ALA A 310 -19.82 1.18 -2.05
N VAL A 311 -20.83 1.69 -2.74
CA VAL A 311 -21.61 2.86 -2.35
C VAL A 311 -23.06 2.75 -2.84
N ASP A 312 -24.03 3.17 -2.03
CA ASP A 312 -25.41 3.31 -2.52
C ASP A 312 -25.46 4.21 -3.76
N ARG A 313 -26.13 3.75 -4.81
CA ARG A 313 -26.11 4.44 -6.12
C ARG A 313 -26.71 5.84 -6.02
N LYS A 314 -27.78 6.03 -5.23
CA LYS A 314 -28.39 7.36 -5.06
C LYS A 314 -27.44 8.26 -4.28
N TRP A 315 -26.81 7.74 -3.22
CA TRP A 315 -25.85 8.49 -2.42
C TRP A 315 -24.64 8.95 -3.23
N PHE A 316 -24.11 8.09 -4.11
CA PHE A 316 -23.02 8.46 -5.02
C PHE A 316 -23.39 9.69 -5.88
N TRP A 317 -24.60 9.73 -6.42
CA TRP A 317 -25.07 10.85 -7.24
C TRP A 317 -25.51 12.08 -6.42
N GLU A 318 -26.01 11.89 -5.20
CA GLU A 318 -26.25 12.98 -4.24
C GLU A 318 -24.93 13.71 -3.92
N LEU A 319 -23.81 12.99 -3.83
CA LEU A 319 -22.46 13.57 -3.70
C LEU A 319 -21.91 14.17 -5.01
N GLY A 320 -22.68 14.13 -6.10
CA GLY A 320 -22.26 14.58 -7.43
C GLY A 320 -21.25 13.65 -8.13
N GLY A 321 -21.05 12.43 -7.63
CA GLY A 321 -20.02 11.52 -8.10
C GLY A 321 -18.61 12.10 -7.93
N TYR A 322 -17.80 11.98 -8.97
CA TYR A 322 -16.46 12.55 -9.07
C TYR A 322 -16.47 13.86 -9.85
N ASP A 323 -15.52 14.75 -9.54
CA ASP A 323 -15.25 15.94 -10.33
C ASP A 323 -14.82 15.55 -11.75
N THR A 324 -15.66 15.91 -12.72
CA THR A 324 -15.45 15.64 -14.15
C THR A 324 -14.26 16.39 -14.73
N GLY A 325 -13.73 17.39 -14.02
CA GLY A 325 -12.50 18.08 -14.35
C GLY A 325 -11.22 17.34 -13.94
N LEU A 326 -11.32 16.24 -13.21
CA LEU A 326 -10.20 15.35 -12.91
C LEU A 326 -9.84 14.50 -14.12
N GLU A 327 -8.56 14.47 -14.45
CA GLU A 327 -8.02 13.80 -15.62
C GLU A 327 -7.47 12.41 -15.28
N ILE A 328 -7.28 11.55 -16.28
CA ILE A 328 -6.61 10.23 -16.30
C ILE A 328 -6.55 9.43 -14.99
N TRP A 329 -5.75 9.86 -13.99
CA TRP A 329 -5.54 9.13 -12.74
C TRP A 329 -5.18 10.09 -11.59
N GLY A 330 -5.70 9.78 -10.39
CA GLY A 330 -5.30 10.35 -9.12
C GLY A 330 -6.10 11.60 -8.72
N GLY A 331 -6.37 11.72 -7.43
CA GLY A 331 -7.16 12.81 -6.84
C GLY A 331 -8.58 12.37 -6.47
N GLU A 332 -9.18 11.46 -7.24
CA GLU A 332 -10.57 11.04 -7.05
C GLU A 332 -10.80 10.35 -5.70
N GLN A 333 -9.80 9.62 -5.20
CA GLN A 333 -9.88 8.95 -3.91
C GLN A 333 -9.94 9.95 -2.75
N TYR A 334 -9.24 11.08 -2.88
CA TYR A 334 -9.27 12.15 -1.88
C TYR A 334 -10.59 12.91 -1.95
N GLU A 335 -11.00 13.29 -3.16
CA GLU A 335 -12.24 14.01 -3.38
C GLU A 335 -13.44 13.28 -2.75
N ILE A 336 -13.63 12.00 -3.08
CA ILE A 336 -14.79 11.24 -2.57
C ILE A 336 -14.69 10.96 -1.07
N SER A 337 -13.47 10.78 -0.55
CA SER A 337 -13.25 10.60 0.90
C SER A 337 -13.61 11.86 1.68
N PHE A 338 -13.22 13.03 1.19
CA PHE A 338 -13.57 14.30 1.81
C PHE A 338 -15.06 14.59 1.68
N LYS A 339 -15.66 14.36 0.50
CA LYS A 339 -17.11 14.46 0.27
C LYS A 339 -17.89 13.63 1.28
N VAL A 340 -17.59 12.33 1.39
CA VAL A 340 -18.40 11.45 2.23
C VAL A 340 -18.33 11.85 3.70
N TRP A 341 -17.16 12.19 4.23
CA TRP A 341 -17.03 12.59 5.62
C TRP A 341 -17.61 13.97 5.89
N MET A 342 -17.23 14.97 5.09
CA MET A 342 -17.61 16.36 5.34
C MET A 342 -19.10 16.60 5.07
N CYS A 343 -19.73 15.82 4.19
CA CYS A 343 -21.13 16.01 3.77
C CYS A 343 -22.10 15.01 4.43
N GLY A 344 -21.73 14.43 5.58
CA GLY A 344 -22.65 13.69 6.45
C GLY A 344 -22.80 12.20 6.18
N GLY A 345 -21.88 11.60 5.43
CA GLY A 345 -21.70 10.16 5.30
C GLY A 345 -20.55 9.64 6.15
N ARG A 346 -20.14 8.40 5.89
CA ARG A 346 -19.04 7.70 6.58
C ARG A 346 -18.24 6.85 5.61
N MET A 347 -16.98 6.57 5.94
CA MET A 347 -16.11 5.67 5.19
C MET A 347 -15.60 4.58 6.11
N GLU A 348 -15.81 3.32 5.71
CA GLU A 348 -15.47 2.18 6.55
C GLU A 348 -14.77 1.08 5.76
N ASP A 349 -13.71 0.55 6.35
CA ASP A 349 -12.97 -0.60 5.88
C ASP A 349 -13.55 -1.85 6.53
N ILE A 350 -13.80 -2.92 5.74
CA ILE A 350 -14.54 -4.10 6.16
C ILE A 350 -13.61 -5.33 6.20
N PRO A 351 -13.04 -5.72 7.37
CA PRO A 351 -12.05 -6.80 7.46
C PRO A 351 -12.50 -8.16 6.91
N CYS A 352 -13.80 -8.44 6.96
CA CYS A 352 -14.38 -9.68 6.44
C CYS A 352 -14.62 -9.71 4.92
N SER A 353 -14.42 -8.57 4.24
CA SER A 353 -14.40 -8.49 2.79
C SER A 353 -12.97 -8.27 2.32
N ARG A 354 -12.46 -9.14 1.45
CA ARG A 354 -11.09 -9.03 0.93
C ARG A 354 -11.05 -9.23 -0.58
N VAL A 355 -10.22 -8.43 -1.23
CA VAL A 355 -10.01 -8.47 -2.69
C VAL A 355 -8.53 -8.27 -2.96
N GLY A 356 -7.90 -9.22 -3.65
CA GLY A 356 -6.53 -9.07 -4.13
C GLY A 356 -6.45 -8.10 -5.29
N HIS A 357 -5.36 -7.33 -5.36
CA HIS A 357 -5.09 -6.35 -6.40
C HIS A 357 -3.64 -6.43 -6.85
N ILE A 358 -3.39 -6.42 -8.17
CA ILE A 358 -2.02 -6.40 -8.71
C ILE A 358 -1.44 -4.99 -8.62
N TYR A 359 -0.49 -4.78 -7.70
CA TYR A 359 0.26 -3.52 -7.64
C TYR A 359 1.35 -3.50 -8.71
N ARG A 360 1.18 -2.67 -9.73
CA ARG A 360 2.11 -2.60 -10.86
C ARG A 360 3.51 -2.15 -10.42
N LYS A 361 4.53 -2.73 -11.03
CA LYS A 361 5.94 -2.31 -10.89
C LYS A 361 6.18 -0.90 -11.46
N TYR A 362 5.46 -0.55 -12.52
CA TYR A 362 5.41 0.78 -13.12
C TYR A 362 4.12 0.97 -13.91
N VAL A 363 3.77 2.21 -14.26
CA VAL A 363 2.59 2.52 -15.08
C VAL A 363 2.91 2.26 -16.57
N PRO A 364 2.23 1.33 -17.25
CA PRO A 364 2.59 0.93 -18.62
C PRO A 364 1.96 1.82 -19.70
N TYR A 365 0.84 2.48 -19.39
CA TYR A 365 0.08 3.26 -20.37
C TYR A 365 0.61 4.69 -20.50
N LYS A 366 0.45 5.25 -21.71
CA LYS A 366 0.78 6.65 -21.98
C LYS A 366 -0.30 7.56 -21.40
N VAL A 367 0.14 8.62 -20.74
CA VAL A 367 -0.70 9.74 -20.32
C VAL A 367 -0.64 10.80 -21.43
N PRO A 368 -1.78 11.31 -21.95
CA PRO A 368 -1.78 12.38 -22.95
C PRO A 368 -0.99 13.61 -22.48
N GLY A 369 -0.33 14.32 -23.41
CA GLY A 369 0.43 15.52 -23.10
C GLY A 369 -0.44 16.62 -22.47
N GLY A 370 0.11 17.33 -21.47
CA GLY A 370 -0.59 18.41 -20.75
C GLY A 370 -1.45 17.95 -19.56
N VAL A 371 -1.59 16.64 -19.35
CA VAL A 371 -2.24 16.08 -18.15
C VAL A 371 -1.24 15.97 -17.02
N SER A 372 -1.61 16.43 -15.83
CA SER A 372 -0.77 16.35 -14.64
C SER A 372 -1.57 15.99 -13.41
N LEU A 373 -1.06 15.02 -12.64
CA LEU A 373 -1.55 14.72 -11.29
C LEU A 373 -1.63 15.99 -10.43
N ALA A 374 -0.70 16.93 -10.63
CA ALA A 374 -0.68 18.22 -9.93
C ALA A 374 -1.98 19.02 -10.12
N ARG A 375 -2.54 19.02 -11.34
CA ARG A 375 -3.79 19.74 -11.61
C ARG A 375 -4.96 19.10 -10.88
N ASN A 376 -5.06 17.77 -10.91
CA ASN A 376 -6.10 17.04 -10.17
C ASN A 376 -6.02 17.33 -8.67
N LEU A 377 -4.83 17.18 -8.09
CA LEU A 377 -4.61 17.44 -6.66
C LEU A 377 -4.90 18.89 -6.29
N LYS A 378 -4.53 19.86 -7.13
CA LYS A 378 -4.87 21.27 -6.92
C LYS A 378 -6.39 21.49 -6.93
N ARG A 379 -7.13 20.88 -7.85
CA ARG A 379 -8.60 20.97 -7.86
C ARG A 379 -9.22 20.45 -6.57
N VAL A 380 -8.76 19.30 -6.09
CA VAL A 380 -9.23 18.73 -4.82
C VAL A 380 -8.88 19.65 -3.65
N ALA A 381 -7.65 20.15 -3.60
CA ALA A 381 -7.18 21.04 -2.53
C ALA A 381 -8.00 22.34 -2.45
N GLU A 382 -8.17 23.01 -3.59
CA GLU A 382 -8.90 24.29 -3.69
C GLU A 382 -10.40 24.19 -3.39
N VAL A 383 -11.00 23.02 -3.63
CA VAL A 383 -12.44 22.82 -3.36
C VAL A 383 -12.69 22.30 -1.95
N TRP A 384 -11.83 21.43 -1.43
CA TRP A 384 -12.14 20.64 -0.22
C TRP A 384 -11.22 20.86 0.97
N MET A 385 -10.00 21.38 0.78
CA MET A 385 -8.97 21.38 1.84
C MET A 385 -8.84 22.71 2.61
N ASP A 386 -9.61 23.73 2.25
CA ASP A 386 -9.64 25.04 2.92
C ASP A 386 -8.21 25.59 3.14
N GLU A 387 -7.90 26.10 4.34
CA GLU A 387 -6.58 26.62 4.69
C GLU A 387 -5.45 25.58 4.62
N TYR A 388 -5.78 24.28 4.63
CA TYR A 388 -4.77 23.21 4.62
C TYR A 388 -4.17 22.97 3.22
N ALA A 389 -4.79 23.47 2.16
CA ALA A 389 -4.19 23.47 0.81
C ALA A 389 -2.81 24.16 0.80
N GLU A 390 -2.62 25.15 1.68
CA GLU A 390 -1.35 25.86 1.83
C GLU A 390 -0.18 24.95 2.23
N TYR A 391 -0.42 23.91 3.03
CA TYR A 391 0.63 22.96 3.43
C TYR A 391 1.13 22.09 2.26
N ILE A 392 0.30 21.91 1.23
CA ILE A 392 0.71 21.30 -0.04
C ILE A 392 1.59 22.28 -0.81
N TYR A 393 1.17 23.54 -0.91
CA TYR A 393 1.88 24.57 -1.68
C TYR A 393 3.24 24.94 -1.09
N GLN A 394 3.44 24.76 0.22
CA GLN A 394 4.75 24.90 0.86
C GLN A 394 5.74 23.81 0.42
N ARG A 395 5.25 22.62 0.05
CA ARG A 395 6.07 21.47 -0.40
C ARG A 395 6.17 21.38 -1.92
N ARG A 396 5.16 21.91 -2.62
CA ARG A 396 5.06 21.98 -4.08
C ARG A 396 4.75 23.41 -4.52
N PRO A 397 5.70 24.37 -4.42
CA PRO A 397 5.47 25.78 -4.74
C PRO A 397 4.94 26.01 -6.16
N GLU A 398 5.29 25.12 -7.10
CA GLU A 398 4.81 25.14 -8.47
C GLU A 398 3.28 25.03 -8.59
N TYR A 399 2.60 24.48 -7.57
CA TYR A 399 1.14 24.36 -7.56
C TYR A 399 0.46 25.73 -7.39
N ARG A 400 1.12 26.75 -6.85
CA ARG A 400 0.50 28.08 -6.65
C ARG A 400 0.08 28.73 -7.95
N HIS A 401 0.95 28.65 -8.95
CA HIS A 401 0.77 29.28 -10.26
C HIS A 401 0.18 28.33 -11.31
N LEU A 402 -0.03 27.06 -10.95
CA LEU A 402 -0.69 26.07 -11.81
C LEU A 402 -2.18 26.39 -11.95
N SER A 403 -2.70 26.48 -13.18
CA SER A 403 -4.14 26.60 -13.40
C SER A 403 -4.86 25.30 -13.03
N ALA A 404 -5.89 25.41 -12.17
CA ALA A 404 -6.75 24.28 -11.80
C ALA A 404 -7.96 24.11 -12.75
N GLY A 405 -8.14 25.01 -13.72
CA GLY A 405 -9.38 25.13 -14.51
C GLY A 405 -10.55 25.68 -13.69
N ASP A 406 -11.76 25.65 -14.27
CA ASP A 406 -12.97 26.10 -13.58
C ASP A 406 -13.40 25.09 -12.50
N MET A 407 -13.66 25.59 -11.30
CA MET A 407 -14.06 24.83 -10.12
C MET A 407 -15.39 25.32 -9.53
N THR A 408 -16.07 26.25 -10.20
CA THR A 408 -17.31 26.89 -9.71
C THR A 408 -18.37 25.84 -9.37
N VAL A 409 -18.63 24.92 -10.30
CA VAL A 409 -19.60 23.81 -10.11
C VAL A 409 -19.27 22.96 -8.87
N GLN A 410 -17.99 22.69 -8.61
CA GLN A 410 -17.58 21.87 -7.46
C GLN A 410 -17.70 22.63 -6.14
N LYS A 411 -17.40 23.93 -6.13
CA LYS A 411 -17.57 24.80 -4.95
C LYS A 411 -19.06 25.02 -4.62
N ASP A 412 -19.89 25.17 -5.64
CA ASP A 412 -21.35 25.28 -5.49
C ASP A 412 -21.93 23.97 -4.95
N LEU A 413 -21.49 22.83 -5.47
CA LEU A 413 -21.87 21.51 -4.97
C LEU A 413 -21.55 21.36 -3.47
N ARG A 414 -20.31 21.65 -3.06
CA ARG A 414 -19.91 21.61 -1.64
C ARG A 414 -20.80 22.49 -0.76
N SER A 415 -21.12 23.69 -1.23
CA SER A 415 -21.99 24.63 -0.52
C SER A 415 -23.42 24.10 -0.41
N SER A 416 -23.99 23.59 -1.50
CA SER A 416 -25.36 23.06 -1.55
C SER A 416 -25.58 21.84 -0.65
N LEU A 417 -24.53 21.04 -0.43
CA LEU A 417 -24.55 19.87 0.45
C LEU A 417 -24.38 20.23 1.93
N ASN A 418 -24.15 21.51 2.26
CA ASN A 418 -23.91 22.00 3.62
C ASN A 418 -22.78 21.22 4.32
N CYS A 419 -21.70 20.96 3.60
CA CYS A 419 -20.58 20.18 4.11
C CYS A 419 -19.82 20.94 5.22
N LYS A 420 -19.25 20.18 6.15
CA LYS A 420 -18.37 20.67 7.21
C LYS A 420 -17.04 21.21 6.62
N SER A 421 -16.26 21.91 7.44
CA SER A 421 -14.93 22.39 7.05
C SER A 421 -13.90 21.26 7.01
N PHE A 422 -12.80 21.47 6.29
CA PHE A 422 -11.69 20.54 6.29
C PHE A 422 -11.00 20.49 7.67
N LYS A 423 -11.01 21.59 8.41
CA LYS A 423 -10.57 21.62 9.81
C LYS A 423 -11.33 20.61 10.67
N TRP A 424 -12.66 20.50 10.49
CA TRP A 424 -13.45 19.46 11.16
C TRP A 424 -12.99 18.07 10.75
N PHE A 425 -12.76 17.83 9.45
CA PHE A 425 -12.25 16.54 8.97
C PHE A 425 -10.91 16.18 9.62
N MET A 426 -9.95 17.11 9.65
CA MET A 426 -8.64 16.90 10.25
C MET A 426 -8.68 16.71 11.78
N THR A 427 -9.68 17.25 12.46
CA THR A 427 -9.79 17.22 13.93
C THR A 427 -10.61 16.06 14.45
N GLU A 428 -11.66 15.65 13.72
CA GLU A 428 -12.60 14.62 14.17
C GLU A 428 -12.39 13.28 13.47
N VAL A 429 -11.99 13.29 12.19
CA VAL A 429 -11.87 12.07 11.37
C VAL A 429 -10.41 11.63 11.25
N ALA A 430 -9.53 12.56 10.85
CA ALA A 430 -8.12 12.31 10.53
C ALA A 430 -7.14 12.87 11.58
N TRP A 431 -7.56 12.92 12.85
CA TRP A 431 -6.80 13.50 13.97
C TRP A 431 -5.45 12.81 14.24
N ASP A 432 -5.33 11.55 13.84
CA ASP A 432 -4.13 10.73 13.92
C ASP A 432 -3.15 10.97 12.76
N LEU A 433 -3.61 11.54 11.63
CA LEU A 433 -2.76 11.83 10.48
C LEU A 433 -1.59 12.76 10.85
N PRO A 434 -1.79 13.92 11.52
CA PRO A 434 -0.68 14.81 11.89
C PRO A 434 0.38 14.18 12.82
N LYS A 435 0.04 13.13 13.56
CA LYS A 435 1.03 12.38 14.37
C LYS A 435 2.06 11.69 13.48
N HIS A 436 1.63 11.25 12.31
CA HIS A 436 2.47 10.59 11.32
C HIS A 436 2.97 11.53 10.24
N TYR A 437 2.19 12.52 9.80
CA TYR A 437 2.54 13.45 8.74
C TYR A 437 2.09 14.85 9.15
N PRO A 438 2.85 15.54 10.02
CA PRO A 438 2.44 16.84 10.52
C PRO A 438 2.45 17.88 9.39
N PRO A 439 1.46 18.80 9.36
CA PRO A 439 1.41 19.87 8.35
C PRO A 439 2.66 20.73 8.37
N VAL A 440 3.18 21.01 9.56
CA VAL A 440 4.48 21.65 9.79
C VAL A 440 5.36 20.65 10.52
N GLU A 441 6.45 20.23 9.89
CA GLU A 441 7.37 19.27 10.49
C GLU A 441 8.18 19.91 11.64
N PRO A 442 8.34 19.22 12.78
CA PRO A 442 9.24 19.69 13.83
C PRO A 442 10.69 19.81 13.34
N PRO A 443 11.51 20.68 13.95
CA PRO A 443 12.88 20.90 13.52
C PRO A 443 13.75 19.65 13.69
N ALA A 444 14.72 19.49 12.79
CA ALA A 444 15.71 18.42 12.87
C ALA A 444 16.64 18.57 14.09
N ALA A 445 17.14 17.45 14.59
CA ALA A 445 18.04 17.39 15.73
C ALA A 445 19.50 17.68 15.36
N ALA A 446 19.94 17.24 14.17
CA ALA A 446 21.27 17.51 13.63
C ALA A 446 21.27 17.37 12.10
N TRP A 447 22.16 18.06 11.40
CA TRP A 447 22.27 17.95 9.93
C TRP A 447 23.62 18.43 9.38
N GLY A 448 23.88 18.09 8.12
CA GLY A 448 25.10 18.41 7.38
C GLY A 448 25.98 17.18 7.19
N GLU A 449 27.31 17.38 7.09
CA GLU A 449 28.24 16.26 7.07
C GLU A 449 28.25 15.52 8.40
N LEU A 450 28.49 14.20 8.34
CA LEU A 450 28.64 13.34 9.50
C LEU A 450 30.07 12.77 9.51
N ARG A 451 30.93 13.39 10.32
CA ARG A 451 32.38 13.14 10.33
C ARG A 451 32.78 12.22 11.48
N ASN A 452 33.60 11.22 11.20
CA ASN A 452 34.20 10.36 12.20
C ASN A 452 35.38 11.06 12.89
N VAL A 453 35.45 11.01 14.22
CA VAL A 453 36.52 11.67 15.01
C VAL A 453 37.86 10.96 14.83
N GLY A 454 37.88 9.62 14.83
CA GLY A 454 39.12 8.85 14.75
C GLY A 454 39.86 8.97 13.41
N SER A 455 39.11 8.88 12.30
CA SER A 455 39.70 8.93 10.94
C SER A 455 39.65 10.31 10.29
N GLY A 456 38.78 11.22 10.77
CA GLY A 456 38.50 12.49 10.11
C GLY A 456 37.72 12.37 8.79
N MET A 457 37.31 11.17 8.39
CA MET A 457 36.54 10.88 7.18
C MET A 457 35.03 11.10 7.41
N CYS A 458 34.28 11.29 6.33
CA CYS A 458 32.83 11.53 6.36
C CYS A 458 32.06 10.32 5.85
N MET A 459 30.85 10.12 6.38
CA MET A 459 29.92 9.15 5.80
C MET A 459 29.48 9.59 4.40
N GLU A 460 29.30 8.64 3.50
CA GLU A 460 28.82 8.89 2.14
C GLU A 460 27.94 7.75 1.62
N ASN A 461 26.93 8.11 0.84
CA ASN A 461 26.24 7.18 -0.05
C ASN A 461 25.91 7.85 -1.40
N LYS A 462 26.49 7.35 -2.50
CA LYS A 462 26.29 7.92 -3.85
C LYS A 462 25.03 7.42 -4.57
N HIS A 463 24.44 6.32 -4.11
CA HIS A 463 23.39 5.63 -4.86
C HIS A 463 21.98 6.07 -4.45
N PHE A 464 21.83 6.56 -3.22
CA PHE A 464 20.54 6.98 -2.64
C PHE A 464 19.46 5.89 -2.74
N SER A 465 19.87 4.62 -2.82
CA SER A 465 19.00 3.49 -3.10
C SER A 465 18.84 2.60 -1.89
N SER A 466 17.63 2.06 -1.72
CA SER A 466 17.34 1.03 -0.73
C SER A 466 18.29 -0.17 -0.88
N GLY A 467 18.80 -0.70 0.24
CA GLY A 467 19.80 -1.77 0.32
C GLY A 467 21.27 -1.33 0.14
N SER A 468 21.56 -0.06 -0.19
CA SER A 468 22.95 0.37 -0.41
C SER A 468 23.68 0.65 0.91
N PRO A 469 24.91 0.11 1.11
CA PRO A 469 25.66 0.34 2.35
C PRO A 469 26.21 1.77 2.41
N ILE A 470 26.36 2.27 3.63
CA ILE A 470 27.02 3.55 3.91
C ILE A 470 28.53 3.31 4.02
N ARG A 471 29.32 4.20 3.42
CA ARG A 471 30.79 4.10 3.38
C ARG A 471 31.46 5.30 4.01
N LEU A 472 32.75 5.16 4.31
CA LEU A 472 33.61 6.28 4.66
C LEU A 472 34.32 6.83 3.43
N GLU A 473 34.26 8.14 3.26
CA GLU A 473 34.93 8.86 2.18
C GLU A 473 35.61 10.14 2.68
N THR A 474 36.46 10.72 1.82
CA THR A 474 37.08 12.01 2.14
C THR A 474 36.01 13.10 2.21
N CYS A 475 35.99 13.89 3.28
CA CYS A 475 35.04 14.98 3.45
C CYS A 475 35.22 16.04 2.33
N LEU A 476 34.12 16.47 1.72
CA LEU A 476 34.15 17.29 0.50
C LEU A 476 34.10 18.81 0.73
N LYS A 477 33.78 19.25 1.95
CA LYS A 477 33.60 20.67 2.24
C LYS A 477 34.91 21.45 2.01
N GLY A 478 34.84 22.50 1.16
CA GLY A 478 35.97 23.34 0.76
C GLY A 478 36.40 23.22 -0.72
N ARG A 479 35.73 22.41 -1.55
CA ARG A 479 36.13 22.13 -2.94
C ARG A 479 35.22 22.70 -4.05
N GLY A 480 34.40 23.72 -3.77
CA GLY A 480 33.77 24.55 -4.82
C GLY A 480 32.66 23.93 -5.67
N GLU A 481 32.42 22.62 -5.63
CA GLU A 481 31.32 21.97 -6.35
C GLU A 481 30.32 21.28 -5.41
N ALA A 482 29.05 21.23 -5.85
CA ALA A 482 27.87 20.99 -5.04
C ALA A 482 27.93 19.71 -4.18
N GLY A 483 28.12 19.88 -2.87
CA GLY A 483 28.07 18.79 -1.86
C GLY A 483 26.79 17.96 -1.87
N TRP A 484 25.74 18.46 -2.52
CA TRP A 484 24.46 17.79 -2.76
C TRP A 484 24.55 16.57 -3.69
N SER A 485 25.47 16.58 -4.64
CA SER A 485 25.60 15.51 -5.65
C SER A 485 26.41 14.30 -5.16
N HIS A 486 27.09 14.44 -4.01
CA HIS A 486 28.01 13.42 -3.51
C HIS A 486 27.46 12.57 -2.36
N GLY A 487 26.32 12.94 -1.78
CA GLY A 487 25.66 12.11 -0.77
C GLY A 487 26.34 12.05 0.60
N GLN A 488 27.04 13.12 0.99
CA GLN A 488 27.63 13.30 2.32
C GLN A 488 26.79 14.20 3.24
N VAL A 489 25.59 14.60 2.81
CA VAL A 489 24.68 15.44 3.62
C VAL A 489 23.62 14.54 4.23
N PHE A 490 23.53 14.56 5.55
CA PHE A 490 22.52 13.81 6.29
C PHE A 490 21.73 14.71 7.22
N THR A 491 20.52 14.27 7.57
CA THR A 491 19.65 14.92 8.54
C THR A 491 19.19 13.89 9.55
N PHE A 492 19.44 14.16 10.83
CA PHE A 492 18.82 13.46 11.94
C PHE A 492 17.48 14.13 12.25
N GLY A 493 16.41 13.55 11.71
CA GLY A 493 15.09 14.14 11.63
C GLY A 493 14.29 14.06 12.94
N TRP A 494 13.15 14.75 12.95
CA TRP A 494 12.24 14.78 14.10
C TRP A 494 11.63 13.42 14.46
N ARG A 495 11.72 12.43 13.55
CA ARG A 495 11.26 11.05 13.75
C ARG A 495 12.30 10.16 14.41
N GLU A 496 13.43 10.72 14.84
CA GLU A 496 14.55 9.98 15.41
C GLU A 496 15.18 8.99 14.40
N ASP A 497 15.07 9.31 13.11
CA ASP A 497 15.71 8.61 11.98
C ASP A 497 16.77 9.49 11.30
N ILE A 498 17.77 8.86 10.65
CA ILE A 498 18.83 9.57 9.92
C ILE A 498 18.62 9.36 8.42
N ARG A 499 18.50 10.45 7.66
CA ARG A 499 18.17 10.46 6.23
C ARG A 499 19.23 11.17 5.42
N VAL A 500 19.30 10.84 4.12
CA VAL A 500 20.12 11.59 3.17
C VAL A 500 19.43 12.91 2.78
N GLY A 501 20.20 13.98 2.64
CA GLY A 501 19.73 15.31 2.25
C GLY A 501 19.70 16.29 3.42
N ASP A 502 19.50 17.57 3.09
CA ASP A 502 19.32 18.60 4.10
C ASP A 502 17.91 18.54 4.73
N PRO A 503 17.67 19.25 5.84
CA PRO A 503 16.39 19.20 6.54
C PRO A 503 15.18 19.58 5.68
N MET A 504 15.35 20.42 4.64
CA MET A 504 14.26 20.82 3.75
C MET A 504 14.05 19.85 2.58
N HIS A 505 15.08 19.11 2.14
CA HIS A 505 15.01 18.21 0.98
C HIS A 505 15.53 16.80 1.29
N THR A 506 15.11 16.24 2.43
CA THR A 506 15.45 14.85 2.78
C THR A 506 14.89 13.86 1.75
N LYS A 507 15.64 12.80 1.48
CA LYS A 507 15.20 11.65 0.68
C LYS A 507 14.40 10.68 1.56
N LYS A 508 13.56 9.84 0.93
CA LYS A 508 12.74 8.81 1.61
C LYS A 508 13.54 7.53 1.93
N VAL A 509 14.84 7.64 2.14
CA VAL A 509 15.74 6.56 2.54
C VAL A 509 16.44 6.90 3.86
N CYS A 510 16.44 5.94 4.78
CA CYS A 510 16.85 6.06 6.18
C CYS A 510 17.99 5.10 6.50
N PHE A 511 18.81 5.43 7.49
CA PHE A 511 19.77 4.49 8.06
C PHE A 511 19.02 3.32 8.69
N ASP A 512 19.37 2.10 8.26
CA ASP A 512 18.82 0.84 8.75
C ASP A 512 19.96 -0.12 9.10
N ALA A 513 19.83 -0.78 10.25
CA ALA A 513 20.77 -1.79 10.72
C ALA A 513 20.02 -3.02 11.27
N ILE A 514 20.39 -4.21 10.79
CA ILE A 514 19.69 -5.47 11.08
C ILE A 514 20.19 -6.10 12.39
N SER A 515 21.47 -5.90 12.73
CA SER A 515 22.09 -6.56 13.88
C SER A 515 23.24 -5.72 14.47
N HIS A 516 23.83 -6.20 15.57
CA HIS A 516 24.93 -5.52 16.26
C HIS A 516 26.29 -5.62 15.55
N ASN A 517 26.37 -6.34 14.42
CA ASN A 517 27.60 -6.49 13.61
C ASN A 517 27.36 -6.29 12.10
N SER A 518 26.15 -5.89 11.69
CA SER A 518 25.82 -5.66 10.28
C SER A 518 26.39 -4.33 9.78
N PRO A 519 26.56 -4.16 8.46
CA PRO A 519 26.73 -2.83 7.88
C PRO A 519 25.51 -1.95 8.19
N VAL A 520 25.72 -0.63 8.18
CA VAL A 520 24.61 0.34 8.13
C VAL A 520 24.25 0.56 6.67
N THR A 521 22.98 0.40 6.33
CA THR A 521 22.48 0.54 4.97
C THR A 521 21.45 1.66 4.88
N LEU A 522 21.18 2.14 3.68
CA LEU A 522 19.99 2.94 3.39
C LEU A 522 18.84 1.99 3.07
N TYR A 523 17.70 2.14 3.75
CA TYR A 523 16.47 1.44 3.43
C TYR A 523 15.30 2.41 3.35
N ASP A 524 14.18 2.00 2.75
CA ASP A 524 13.00 2.86 2.61
C ASP A 524 12.45 3.26 3.98
N CYS A 525 12.33 4.56 4.21
CA CYS A 525 11.92 5.10 5.50
C CYS A 525 10.49 4.66 5.87
N HIS A 526 10.34 3.89 6.95
CA HIS A 526 9.04 3.43 7.42
C HIS A 526 8.47 4.22 8.62
N GLY A 527 9.28 5.00 9.34
CA GLY A 527 8.81 5.87 10.43
C GLY A 527 8.29 5.14 11.67
N MET A 528 8.61 3.85 11.82
CA MET A 528 8.15 3.00 12.94
C MET A 528 9.18 2.88 14.06
N LYS A 529 10.16 3.80 14.12
CA LYS A 529 11.33 3.73 14.99
C LYS A 529 12.16 2.46 14.69
N GLY A 530 11.87 1.28 15.23
CA GLY A 530 12.46 -0.01 14.79
C GLY A 530 13.95 0.02 14.46
N ASN A 531 14.37 -0.67 13.39
CA ASN A 531 15.76 -0.73 12.91
C ASN A 531 16.29 0.60 12.34
N GLN A 532 15.44 1.63 12.30
CA GLN A 532 15.77 2.99 11.88
C GLN A 532 15.76 3.98 13.05
N LEU A 533 15.70 3.50 14.31
CA LEU A 533 15.68 4.34 15.50
C LEU A 533 17.10 4.61 15.98
N TRP A 534 17.50 5.88 15.92
CA TRP A 534 18.84 6.30 16.31
C TRP A 534 18.80 7.25 17.51
N ARG A 535 19.88 7.21 18.30
CA ARG A 535 20.15 8.18 19.36
C ARG A 535 21.53 8.77 19.14
N TYR A 536 21.61 10.09 19.10
CA TYR A 536 22.87 10.81 19.12
C TYR A 536 23.15 11.28 20.54
N ARG A 537 24.09 10.61 21.22
CA ARG A 537 24.38 10.78 22.65
C ARG A 537 25.45 11.84 22.89
N LYS A 538 25.62 12.26 24.16
CA LYS A 538 26.60 13.28 24.57
C LYS A 538 28.06 12.85 24.32
N ASP A 539 28.33 11.55 24.32
CA ASP A 539 29.61 10.94 23.98
C ASP A 539 29.89 10.90 22.47
N LYS A 540 29.02 11.52 21.64
CA LYS A 540 29.09 11.54 20.17
C LYS A 540 28.87 10.18 19.51
N SER A 541 28.34 9.19 20.25
CA SER A 541 27.95 7.91 19.67
C SER A 541 26.60 8.01 18.96
N LEU A 542 26.48 7.25 17.86
CA LEU A 542 25.21 6.95 17.20
C LEU A 542 24.74 5.59 17.67
N TYR A 543 23.92 5.59 18.71
CA TYR A 543 23.39 4.40 19.35
C TYR A 543 22.14 3.90 18.65
N HIS A 544 22.13 2.60 18.34
CA HIS A 544 21.01 1.90 17.74
C HIS A 544 20.26 1.09 18.79
N HIS A 545 19.03 1.51 19.10
CA HIS A 545 18.28 0.99 20.24
C HIS A 545 17.95 -0.51 20.13
N ILE A 546 17.56 -0.97 18.94
CA ILE A 546 17.12 -2.36 18.74
C ILE A 546 18.26 -3.36 18.89
N SER A 547 19.45 -3.00 18.41
CA SER A 547 20.63 -3.89 18.47
C SER A 547 21.49 -3.73 19.73
N ASN A 548 21.18 -2.73 20.58
CA ASN A 548 22.01 -2.33 21.71
C ASN A 548 23.50 -2.13 21.34
N SER A 549 23.75 -1.47 20.21
CA SER A 549 25.08 -1.31 19.63
C SER A 549 25.26 0.08 19.00
N CYS A 550 26.48 0.45 18.65
CA CYS A 550 26.83 1.78 18.15
C CYS A 550 27.43 1.68 16.75
N ILE A 551 27.29 2.75 15.95
CA ILE A 551 27.97 2.83 14.66
C ILE A 551 29.47 2.98 14.88
N ASP A 552 30.24 2.07 14.29
CA ASP A 552 31.70 2.04 14.24
C ASP A 552 32.18 2.13 12.78
N SER A 553 33.49 2.26 12.61
CA SER A 553 34.07 2.39 11.28
C SER A 553 35.48 1.82 11.15
N ASN A 554 35.81 1.41 9.93
CA ASN A 554 37.15 0.99 9.53
C ASN A 554 37.61 1.86 8.35
N PRO A 555 38.54 2.80 8.56
CA PRO A 555 38.97 3.72 7.50
C PRO A 555 39.78 3.03 6.39
N THR A 556 40.50 1.95 6.72
CA THR A 556 41.29 1.18 5.74
C THR A 556 40.37 0.49 4.72
N GLU A 557 39.28 -0.10 5.20
CA GLU A 557 38.28 -0.77 4.34
C GLU A 557 37.16 0.16 3.86
N ARG A 558 37.15 1.42 4.32
CA ARG A 558 36.10 2.41 4.06
C ARG A 558 34.69 1.95 4.46
N LYS A 559 34.59 1.15 5.53
CA LYS A 559 33.33 0.56 5.99
C LYS A 559 32.77 1.30 7.20
N VAL A 560 31.44 1.33 7.25
CA VAL A 560 30.63 1.74 8.40
C VAL A 560 29.77 0.55 8.81
N PHE A 561 29.81 0.15 10.08
CA PHE A 561 29.16 -1.05 10.58
C PHE A 561 28.75 -0.89 12.05
N MET A 562 27.92 -1.79 12.55
CA MET A 562 27.52 -1.81 13.95
C MET A 562 28.56 -2.56 14.79
N ASN A 563 28.82 -2.10 16.02
CA ASN A 563 29.70 -2.78 16.97
C ASN A 563 29.29 -2.48 18.42
N MET A 564 29.84 -3.22 19.39
CA MET A 564 29.62 -2.97 20.81
C MET A 564 30.02 -1.52 21.16
N CYS A 565 29.14 -0.81 21.87
CA CYS A 565 29.36 0.59 22.20
C CYS A 565 30.53 0.76 23.18
N ASP A 566 31.51 1.57 22.79
CA ASP A 566 32.61 2.01 23.64
C ASP A 566 32.81 3.53 23.47
N PRO A 567 32.38 4.36 24.46
CA PRO A 567 32.51 5.81 24.40
C PRO A 567 33.96 6.32 24.28
N SER A 568 34.96 5.50 24.65
CA SER A 568 36.37 5.86 24.59
C SER A 568 36.98 5.70 23.20
N VAL A 569 36.32 4.97 22.30
CA VAL A 569 36.84 4.61 20.98
C VAL A 569 36.55 5.72 19.95
N PRO A 570 37.58 6.36 19.37
CA PRO A 570 37.38 7.45 18.41
C PRO A 570 36.69 7.04 17.10
N SER A 571 36.76 5.77 16.70
CA SER A 571 36.07 5.26 15.50
C SER A 571 34.55 5.15 15.67
N GLN A 572 34.04 5.24 16.90
CA GLN A 572 32.60 5.28 17.23
C GLN A 572 32.07 6.69 17.55
N GLN A 573 32.94 7.70 17.54
CA GLN A 573 32.57 9.09 17.79
C GLN A 573 32.31 9.81 16.46
N TRP A 574 31.12 10.39 16.34
CA TRP A 574 30.64 11.04 15.12
C TRP A 574 30.23 12.49 15.40
N VAL A 575 30.55 13.41 14.50
CA VAL A 575 30.23 14.83 14.65
C VAL A 575 29.40 15.28 13.45
N PHE A 576 28.16 15.68 13.72
CA PHE A 576 27.35 16.44 12.77
C PHE A 576 27.87 17.86 12.64
N GLU A 577 27.77 18.42 11.44
CA GLU A 577 28.11 19.82 11.17
C GLU A 577 27.28 20.80 12.02
N LYS A 578 25.97 20.59 12.10
CA LYS A 578 25.01 21.44 12.81
C LYS A 578 24.14 20.60 13.73
N THR A 579 23.82 21.14 14.90
CA THR A 579 23.00 20.46 15.91
C THR A 579 22.02 21.42 16.56
N ASN A 580 20.86 20.90 16.94
CA ASN A 580 19.88 21.57 17.80
C ASN A 580 19.86 20.84 19.16
N THR A 581 20.58 21.39 20.13
CA THR A 581 20.76 20.76 21.46
C THR A 581 19.44 20.53 22.18
N THR A 582 18.48 21.45 22.05
CA THR A 582 17.14 21.32 22.68
C THR A 582 16.40 20.09 22.19
N VAL A 583 16.45 19.81 20.87
CA VAL A 583 15.83 18.61 20.28
C VAL A 583 16.58 17.34 20.69
N LEU A 584 17.92 17.38 20.64
CA LEU A 584 18.76 16.24 21.05
C LEU A 584 18.56 15.85 22.52
N GLU A 585 18.41 16.82 23.42
CA GLU A 585 18.08 16.54 24.81
C GLU A 585 16.71 15.89 24.95
N THR A 586 15.72 16.35 24.19
CA THR A 586 14.37 15.77 24.21
C THR A 586 14.40 14.30 23.80
N PHE A 587 15.12 13.98 22.72
CA PHE A 587 15.28 12.60 22.22
C PHE A 587 16.00 11.69 23.20
N ASN A 588 16.99 12.20 23.91
CA ASN A 588 17.75 11.40 24.88
C ASN A 588 17.05 11.25 26.23
N ARG A 589 16.04 12.09 26.55
CA ARG A 589 15.23 11.98 27.77
C ARG A 589 14.08 10.99 27.68
N SER A 590 13.63 10.62 26.47
CA SER A 590 12.37 9.91 26.25
C SER A 590 12.34 8.44 26.70
N ASN A 591 13.25 7.99 27.57
CA ASN A 591 13.37 6.59 28.04
C ASN A 591 13.98 6.49 29.47
N ASN A 592 13.63 7.41 30.38
CA ASN A 592 13.66 7.09 31.80
C ASN A 592 12.28 6.62 32.25
#